data_AF-A0A4V1TZY6-F1
#
_entry.id   AF-A0A4V1TZY6-F1
#
_cell.length_a   1.000
_cell.length_b   1.000
_cell.length_c   1.000
_cell.angle_alpha   90.00
_cell.angle_beta   90.00
_cell.angle_gamma   90.00
#
_symmetry.space_group_name_H-M   'P 1'
#
loop_
_entity.id
_entity.type
_entity.pdbx_description
1 polymer ?
#
loop_
_entity_poly.entity_id
_entity_poly.type
_entity_poly.pdbx_seq_one_letter_code
_entity_poly.pdbx_strand_id
1 'polypeptide(L)'
;MKRVILLSAFFLPLIVSAQVTGRVTNANNEGIPYASVTVKNTTTGTTADSTGYFTIGGITEYPVTLVVTYAGFEPEQKVIRANNATNVVIRLQQLFKTDTIVITSRRRRELLQDVPIPVSVIGGSQIDNVGAFNVNRIKELIPSVQFYSSNPRNTGLHIRGLGASFGLTNDGVDPGVGLYIDGVYIARPAAATLDFLDIEQIEVLRGPQGTLFGKNTTAGAFNITTRKPSFRPGGTFELSYGNYGYIQAKSSITGPLGKKLAARLSFSGTQRDGTIYNTRTQKWLNDINNIGLKAQTLWTISDNVNVTFSGDYSRQRPDGYAQVIAGVVTTKRAPYRQFENIIKDLNYSLPSRNPFDRLVDHDTPWNSGNILGGGSVNLDAKIGPGTLTSTTAWRYWRWDPSNDRDFTGLQSLAKSANYSHHQNWSQEIRYAGEFSKKVSG
;
A
#
# COMPACT_ATOMS: atom_id res chain seq x y z
N MET A 1 -49.39 -79.85 18.38
CA MET A 1 -49.06 -78.43 18.09
C MET A 1 -47.63 -78.15 18.52
N LYS A 2 -46.67 -78.15 17.59
CA LYS A 2 -45.29 -77.70 17.85
C LYS A 2 -44.87 -76.83 16.66
N ARG A 3 -44.66 -75.54 16.95
CA ARG A 3 -44.22 -74.52 16.01
C ARG A 3 -42.75 -74.77 15.67
N VAL A 4 -42.42 -74.88 14.39
CA VAL A 4 -41.05 -74.84 13.88
C VAL A 4 -40.84 -73.43 13.34
N ILE A 5 -39.88 -72.70 13.92
CA ILE A 5 -39.45 -71.37 13.49
C ILE A 5 -38.41 -71.58 12.39
N LEU A 6 -38.69 -71.12 11.17
CA LEU A 6 -37.68 -71.01 10.11
C LEU A 6 -36.97 -69.66 10.25
N LEU A 7 -35.65 -69.69 10.46
CA LEU A 7 -34.76 -68.55 10.34
C LEU A 7 -34.50 -68.25 8.86
N SER A 8 -34.89 -67.07 8.38
CA SER A 8 -34.46 -66.54 7.07
C SER A 8 -33.24 -65.64 7.27
N ALA A 9 -32.08 -66.09 6.79
CA ALA A 9 -30.86 -65.26 6.75
C ALA A 9 -30.96 -64.26 5.58
N PHE A 10 -31.01 -62.97 5.90
CA PHE A 10 -30.88 -61.88 4.94
C PHE A 10 -29.40 -61.64 4.64
N PHE A 11 -28.94 -61.96 3.43
CA PHE A 11 -27.64 -61.51 2.92
C PHE A 11 -27.80 -60.10 2.34
N LEU A 12 -27.30 -59.09 3.04
CA LEU A 12 -27.08 -57.74 2.49
C LEU A 12 -25.78 -57.75 1.67
N PRO A 13 -25.78 -57.32 0.40
CA PRO A 13 -24.54 -57.10 -0.33
C PRO A 13 -23.81 -55.89 0.27
N LEU A 14 -22.59 -56.11 0.79
CA LEU A 14 -21.68 -55.03 1.13
C LEU A 14 -21.28 -54.30 -0.16
N ILE A 15 -21.86 -53.13 -0.41
CA ILE A 15 -21.34 -52.20 -1.41
C ILE A 15 -20.11 -51.53 -0.78
N VAL A 16 -18.92 -52.06 -1.05
CA VAL A 16 -17.67 -51.40 -0.70
C VAL A 16 -17.51 -50.22 -1.66
N SER A 17 -17.86 -49.00 -1.21
CA SER A 17 -17.56 -47.79 -1.97
C SER A 17 -16.05 -47.64 -2.10
N ALA A 18 -15.53 -47.38 -3.30
CA ALA A 18 -14.10 -47.17 -3.48
C ALA A 18 -13.63 -45.97 -2.64
N GLN A 19 -12.59 -46.16 -1.84
CA GLN A 19 -12.03 -45.13 -0.96
C GLN A 19 -10.57 -44.86 -1.32
N VAL A 20 -10.20 -43.59 -1.38
CA VAL A 20 -8.80 -43.18 -1.49
C VAL A 20 -8.33 -42.76 -0.11
N THR A 21 -7.27 -43.40 0.38
CA THR A 21 -6.65 -43.06 1.66
C THR A 21 -5.23 -42.58 1.44
N GLY A 22 -4.83 -41.58 2.21
CA GLY A 22 -3.55 -40.93 2.01
C GLY A 22 -3.14 -40.04 3.16
N ARG A 23 -2.00 -39.38 3.00
CA ARG A 23 -1.45 -38.44 3.96
C ARG A 23 -0.99 -37.17 3.27
N VAL A 24 -1.37 -36.03 3.82
CA VAL A 24 -0.89 -34.71 3.43
C VAL A 24 0.30 -34.36 4.31
N THR A 25 1.45 -34.07 3.70
CA THR A 25 2.67 -33.74 4.45
C THR A 25 3.35 -32.48 3.93
N ASN A 26 4.17 -31.85 4.76
CA ASN A 26 5.08 -30.78 4.35
C ASN A 26 6.37 -31.36 3.71
N ALA A 27 7.32 -30.48 3.36
CA ALA A 27 8.62 -30.85 2.78
C ALA A 27 9.49 -31.73 3.72
N ASN A 28 9.28 -31.64 5.03
CA ASN A 28 9.99 -32.40 6.06
C ASN A 28 9.29 -33.74 6.40
N ASN A 29 8.24 -34.13 5.65
CA ASN A 29 7.39 -35.30 5.90
C ASN A 29 6.56 -35.25 7.19
N GLU A 30 6.39 -34.08 7.78
CA GLU A 30 5.47 -33.88 8.90
C GLU A 30 4.04 -33.75 8.36
N GLY A 31 3.07 -34.32 9.06
CA GLY A 31 1.67 -34.27 8.65
C GLY A 31 1.08 -32.87 8.76
N ILE A 32 0.36 -32.43 7.75
CA ILE A 32 -0.33 -31.13 7.77
C ILE A 32 -1.76 -31.35 8.28
N PRO A 33 -2.09 -30.87 9.49
CA PRO A 33 -3.40 -31.14 10.07
C PRO A 33 -4.49 -30.36 9.34
N TYR A 34 -5.67 -30.96 9.20
CA TYR A 34 -6.87 -30.28 8.67
C TYR A 34 -6.76 -29.73 7.24
N ALA A 35 -5.80 -30.22 6.45
CA ALA A 35 -5.73 -29.92 5.02
C ALA A 35 -7.01 -30.36 4.31
N SER A 36 -7.57 -29.49 3.48
CA SER A 36 -8.77 -29.81 2.68
C SER A 36 -8.36 -30.60 1.45
N VAL A 37 -9.03 -31.73 1.20
CA VAL A 37 -8.81 -32.63 0.06
C VAL A 37 -10.11 -32.74 -0.71
N THR A 38 -10.15 -32.23 -1.93
CA THR A 38 -11.37 -32.18 -2.75
C THR A 38 -11.15 -32.83 -4.11
N VAL A 39 -12.20 -33.39 -4.70
CA VAL A 39 -12.16 -33.88 -6.08
C VAL A 39 -12.44 -32.72 -7.02
N LYS A 40 -11.51 -32.45 -7.95
CA LYS A 40 -11.58 -31.33 -8.89
C LYS A 40 -12.90 -31.32 -9.66
N ASN A 41 -13.54 -30.15 -9.76
CA ASN A 41 -14.82 -29.92 -10.43
C ASN A 41 -16.03 -30.67 -9.83
N THR A 42 -15.96 -31.06 -8.55
CA THR A 42 -17.08 -31.68 -7.82
C THR A 42 -17.23 -31.08 -6.43
N THR A 43 -18.30 -31.42 -5.72
CA THR A 43 -18.50 -31.08 -4.31
C THR A 43 -17.98 -32.15 -3.35
N THR A 44 -17.41 -33.24 -3.87
CA THR A 44 -16.88 -34.34 -3.07
C THR A 44 -15.54 -33.94 -2.44
N GLY A 45 -15.46 -33.98 -1.11
CA GLY A 45 -14.26 -33.60 -0.38
C GLY A 45 -14.22 -34.16 1.04
N THR A 46 -13.06 -34.08 1.65
CA THR A 46 -12.78 -34.48 3.04
C THR A 46 -11.70 -33.54 3.62
N THR A 47 -11.44 -33.65 4.91
CA THR A 47 -10.31 -32.97 5.56
C THR A 47 -9.36 -34.00 6.17
N ALA A 48 -8.07 -33.66 6.22
CA ALA A 48 -7.08 -34.46 6.92
C ALA A 48 -7.25 -34.36 8.44
N ASP A 49 -6.88 -35.40 9.17
CA ASP A 49 -6.87 -35.41 10.64
C ASP A 49 -5.69 -34.62 11.23
N SER A 50 -5.54 -34.62 12.55
CA SER A 50 -4.47 -33.92 13.28
C SER A 50 -3.05 -34.41 12.94
N THR A 51 -2.91 -35.55 12.27
CA THR A 51 -1.64 -36.16 11.86
C THR A 51 -1.43 -36.13 10.34
N GLY A 52 -2.37 -35.51 9.61
CA GLY A 52 -2.36 -35.30 8.17
C GLY A 52 -2.97 -36.45 7.35
N TYR A 53 -3.58 -37.47 7.96
CA TYR A 53 -4.23 -38.54 7.18
C TYR A 53 -5.62 -38.15 6.71
N PHE A 54 -5.98 -38.53 5.49
CA PHE A 54 -7.30 -38.32 4.93
C PHE A 54 -7.88 -39.61 4.35
N THR A 55 -9.20 -39.71 4.38
CA THR A 55 -9.98 -40.74 3.66
C THR A 55 -11.09 -40.05 2.90
N ILE A 56 -11.11 -40.23 1.57
CA ILE A 56 -12.14 -39.69 0.68
C ILE A 56 -12.84 -40.82 -0.07
N GLY A 57 -14.16 -40.90 0.10
CA GLY A 57 -15.02 -41.85 -0.60
C GLY A 57 -15.91 -41.15 -1.64
N GLY A 58 -16.84 -41.89 -2.24
CA GLY A 58 -17.82 -41.33 -3.18
C GLY A 58 -17.24 -40.98 -4.56
N ILE A 59 -16.11 -41.59 -4.94
CA ILE A 59 -15.50 -41.45 -6.27
C ILE A 59 -16.01 -42.59 -7.15
N THR A 60 -16.76 -42.27 -8.20
CA THR A 60 -17.39 -43.24 -9.11
C THR A 60 -16.62 -43.47 -10.39
N GLU A 61 -15.75 -42.52 -10.79
CA GLU A 61 -15.00 -42.56 -12.04
C GLU A 61 -13.50 -42.26 -11.80
N TYR A 62 -12.65 -42.98 -12.52
CA TYR A 62 -11.19 -42.81 -12.52
C TYR A 62 -10.70 -42.67 -13.98
N PRO A 63 -9.64 -41.89 -14.24
CA PRO A 63 -8.81 -41.17 -13.28
C PRO A 63 -9.47 -39.90 -12.73
N VAL A 64 -9.19 -39.59 -11.46
CA VAL A 64 -9.68 -38.40 -10.76
C VAL A 64 -8.52 -37.53 -10.30
N THR A 65 -8.72 -36.21 -10.23
CA THR A 65 -7.72 -35.28 -9.68
C THR A 65 -8.15 -34.80 -8.31
N LEU A 66 -7.36 -35.12 -7.29
CA LEU A 66 -7.49 -34.52 -5.96
C LEU A 66 -6.79 -33.17 -5.94
N VAL A 67 -7.47 -32.16 -5.40
CA VAL A 67 -6.95 -30.82 -5.12
C VAL A 67 -6.81 -30.71 -3.62
N VAL A 68 -5.58 -30.52 -3.14
CA VAL A 68 -5.30 -30.38 -1.71
C VAL A 68 -4.90 -28.94 -1.40
N THR A 69 -5.57 -28.33 -0.43
CA THR A 69 -5.35 -26.94 -0.04
C THR A 69 -5.22 -26.83 1.48
N TYR A 70 -4.27 -26.01 1.93
CA TYR A 70 -4.14 -25.61 3.31
C TYR A 70 -3.55 -24.20 3.38
N ALA A 71 -3.90 -23.43 4.41
CA ALA A 71 -3.44 -22.06 4.56
C ALA A 71 -1.90 -22.01 4.65
N GLY A 72 -1.27 -21.17 3.83
CA GLY A 72 0.19 -21.03 3.79
C GLY A 72 0.93 -22.04 2.90
N PHE A 73 0.22 -22.80 2.06
CA PHE A 73 0.78 -23.77 1.11
C PHE A 73 0.24 -23.56 -0.30
N GLU A 74 1.02 -23.89 -1.33
CA GLU A 74 0.50 -23.91 -2.71
C GLU A 74 -0.50 -25.06 -2.90
N PRO A 75 -1.65 -24.82 -3.56
CA PRO A 75 -2.59 -25.90 -3.89
C PRO A 75 -1.94 -26.97 -4.76
N GLU A 76 -1.89 -28.21 -4.27
CA GLU A 76 -1.31 -29.33 -4.99
C GLU A 76 -2.39 -30.17 -5.67
N GLN A 77 -2.11 -30.62 -6.90
CA GLN A 77 -3.01 -31.49 -7.66
C GLN A 77 -2.41 -32.88 -7.84
N LYS A 78 -3.12 -33.92 -7.39
CA LYS A 78 -2.69 -35.31 -7.54
C LYS A 78 -3.70 -36.12 -8.33
N VAL A 79 -3.26 -36.72 -9.44
CA VAL A 79 -4.08 -37.63 -10.25
C VAL A 79 -4.06 -39.02 -9.64
N ILE A 80 -5.24 -39.56 -9.32
CA ILE A 80 -5.48 -40.92 -8.85
C ILE A 80 -6.08 -41.73 -9.99
N ARG A 81 -5.39 -42.82 -10.39
CA ARG A 81 -5.76 -43.61 -11.57
C ARG A 81 -6.45 -44.93 -11.26
N ALA A 82 -6.45 -45.36 -10.00
CA ALA A 82 -6.98 -46.65 -9.57
C ALA A 82 -8.05 -46.48 -8.49
N ASN A 83 -9.04 -47.37 -8.52
CA ASN A 83 -9.96 -47.56 -7.42
C ASN A 83 -9.21 -48.08 -6.19
N ASN A 84 -9.62 -47.65 -5.00
CA ASN A 84 -9.00 -48.06 -3.73
C ASN A 84 -7.51 -47.72 -3.58
N ALA A 85 -7.06 -46.58 -4.10
CA ALA A 85 -5.69 -46.13 -3.89
C ALA A 85 -5.42 -45.85 -2.40
N THR A 86 -4.59 -46.68 -1.78
CA THR A 86 -4.13 -46.53 -0.39
C THR A 86 -2.73 -45.93 -0.32
N ASN A 87 -2.38 -45.28 0.80
CA ASN A 87 -1.07 -44.68 1.04
C ASN A 87 -0.67 -43.59 0.04
N VAL A 88 -1.64 -42.82 -0.47
CA VAL A 88 -1.37 -41.69 -1.35
C VAL A 88 -0.70 -40.57 -0.54
N VAL A 89 0.57 -40.30 -0.82
CA VAL A 89 1.28 -39.17 -0.20
C VAL A 89 1.13 -37.94 -1.10
N ILE A 90 0.58 -36.87 -0.55
CA ILE A 90 0.47 -35.56 -1.20
C ILE A 90 1.32 -34.58 -0.41
N ARG A 91 2.44 -34.17 -1.00
CA ARG A 91 3.35 -33.21 -0.37
C ARG A 91 2.93 -31.81 -0.75
N LEU A 92 2.43 -31.03 0.20
CA LEU A 92 2.22 -29.61 -0.03
C LEU A 92 3.56 -28.90 0.10
N GLN A 93 3.88 -28.11 -0.92
CA GLN A 93 4.95 -27.14 -0.82
C GLN A 93 4.42 -25.97 -0.02
N GLN A 94 5.16 -25.60 1.02
CA GLN A 94 4.88 -24.34 1.71
C GLN A 94 4.89 -23.25 0.63
N LEU A 95 4.01 -22.26 0.76
CA LEU A 95 4.16 -20.99 0.05
C LEU A 95 5.46 -20.37 0.59
N PHE A 96 6.59 -20.91 0.13
CA PHE A 96 7.81 -20.16 0.02
C PHE A 96 7.43 -19.08 -0.97
N LYS A 97 7.05 -17.92 -0.43
CA LYS A 97 7.44 -16.69 -1.07
C LYS A 97 8.94 -16.85 -1.22
N THR A 98 9.41 -17.33 -2.37
CA THR A 98 10.81 -17.15 -2.70
C THR A 98 10.99 -15.66 -2.50
N ASP A 99 11.82 -15.26 -1.54
CA ASP A 99 12.28 -13.88 -1.35
C ASP A 99 13.11 -13.40 -2.55
N THR A 100 12.77 -13.87 -3.74
CA THR A 100 12.91 -13.20 -5.02
C THR A 100 12.12 -11.90 -4.94
N ILE A 101 12.65 -10.97 -4.16
CA ILE A 101 12.24 -9.59 -4.17
C ILE A 101 12.72 -9.04 -5.50
N VAL A 102 11.78 -8.92 -6.43
CA VAL A 102 12.05 -8.36 -7.75
C VAL A 102 11.98 -6.85 -7.64
N ILE A 103 13.09 -6.18 -7.90
CA ILE A 103 13.09 -4.73 -8.02
C ILE A 103 12.78 -4.34 -9.45
N THR A 104 12.14 -3.20 -9.59
CA THR A 104 11.85 -2.51 -10.84
C THR A 104 12.47 -1.12 -10.89
N SER A 105 13.17 -0.69 -9.82
CA SER A 105 13.75 0.65 -9.72
C SER A 105 14.74 0.96 -10.83
N ARG A 106 15.48 -0.06 -11.28
CA ARG A 106 16.40 0.06 -12.42
C ARG A 106 15.71 -0.08 -13.78
N ARG A 107 14.37 -0.10 -13.76
CA ARG A 107 13.43 -0.33 -14.88
C ARG A 107 13.65 -1.65 -15.62
N ARG A 108 14.30 -2.60 -14.95
CA ARG A 108 14.33 -4.02 -15.29
C ARG A 108 13.92 -4.81 -14.06
N ARG A 109 13.31 -5.97 -14.27
CA ARG A 109 13.00 -6.91 -13.18
C ARG A 109 14.29 -7.63 -12.80
N GLU A 110 14.83 -7.30 -11.64
CA GLU A 110 16.05 -7.90 -11.09
C GLU A 110 15.83 -8.47 -9.70
N LEU A 111 16.56 -9.51 -9.36
CA LEU A 111 16.62 -9.98 -7.97
C LEU A 111 17.35 -8.93 -7.13
N LEU A 112 16.78 -8.57 -5.98
CA LEU A 112 17.39 -7.61 -5.04
C LEU A 112 18.85 -7.97 -4.69
N GLN A 113 19.16 -9.27 -4.59
CA GLN A 113 20.50 -9.78 -4.27
C GLN A 113 21.55 -9.48 -5.34
N ASP A 114 21.14 -9.29 -6.60
CA ASP A 114 22.04 -9.04 -7.74
C ASP A 114 22.25 -7.55 -8.01
N VAL A 115 21.58 -6.69 -7.23
CA VAL A 115 21.56 -5.25 -7.45
C VAL A 115 22.66 -4.60 -6.62
N PRO A 116 23.69 -4.00 -7.24
CA PRO A 116 24.85 -3.45 -6.53
C PRO A 116 24.58 -2.05 -5.95
N ILE A 117 23.35 -1.79 -5.49
CA ILE A 117 22.97 -0.55 -4.82
C ILE A 117 22.13 -0.87 -3.56
N PRO A 118 22.26 -0.07 -2.49
CA PRO A 118 21.52 -0.30 -1.26
C PRO A 118 20.05 0.08 -1.43
N VAL A 119 19.21 -0.92 -1.73
CA VAL A 119 17.76 -0.77 -1.91
C VAL A 119 17.02 -1.46 -0.77
N SER A 120 15.91 -0.89 -0.35
CA SER A 120 14.93 -1.53 0.53
C SER A 120 13.62 -1.67 -0.24
N VAL A 121 12.99 -2.83 -0.22
CA VAL A 121 11.72 -3.08 -0.92
C VAL A 121 10.69 -3.54 0.09
N ILE A 122 9.50 -2.97 0.00
CA ILE A 122 8.36 -3.31 0.82
C ILE A 122 7.22 -3.67 -0.14
N GLY A 123 6.83 -4.94 -0.14
CA GLY A 123 5.75 -5.43 -0.99
C GLY A 123 4.38 -5.02 -0.46
N GLY A 124 3.39 -4.88 -1.33
CA GLY A 124 2.03 -4.44 -1.01
C GLY A 124 1.40 -5.24 0.14
N SER A 125 1.56 -6.56 0.17
CA SER A 125 1.06 -7.39 1.27
C SER A 125 1.63 -6.99 2.64
N GLN A 126 2.90 -6.57 2.69
CA GLN A 126 3.52 -6.12 3.93
C GLN A 126 3.01 -4.74 4.32
N ILE A 127 2.85 -3.83 3.35
CA ILE A 127 2.25 -2.51 3.53
C ILE A 127 0.84 -2.64 4.13
N ASP A 128 0.03 -3.53 3.55
CA ASP A 128 -1.34 -3.81 3.97
C ASP A 128 -1.36 -4.41 5.39
N ASN A 129 -0.52 -5.41 5.67
CA ASN A 129 -0.46 -6.10 6.98
C ASN A 129 -0.07 -5.19 8.15
N VAL A 130 0.79 -4.20 7.94
CA VAL A 130 1.19 -3.25 9.00
C VAL A 130 0.26 -2.03 9.07
N GLY A 131 -0.75 -1.95 8.19
CA GLY A 131 -1.64 -0.79 8.09
C GLY A 131 -0.91 0.48 7.65
N ALA A 132 0.18 0.38 6.88
CA ALA A 132 0.95 1.53 6.43
C ALA A 132 0.29 2.17 5.21
N PHE A 133 -0.64 3.10 5.43
CA PHE A 133 -1.39 3.72 4.34
C PHE A 133 -0.70 4.94 3.71
N ASN A 134 0.45 5.41 4.20
CA ASN A 134 1.22 6.50 3.58
C ASN A 134 2.73 6.44 3.92
N VAL A 135 3.53 7.35 3.35
CA VAL A 135 5.00 7.38 3.54
C VAL A 135 5.37 7.60 5.01
N ASN A 136 4.57 8.36 5.76
CA ASN A 136 4.81 8.62 7.17
C ASN A 136 4.75 7.34 8.03
N ARG A 137 3.99 6.31 7.62
CA ARG A 137 3.97 5.00 8.28
C ARG A 137 5.07 4.08 7.78
N ILE A 138 5.39 4.14 6.49
CA ILE A 138 6.44 3.31 5.88
C ILE A 138 7.83 3.60 6.46
N LYS A 139 8.09 4.84 6.90
CA LYS A 139 9.38 5.20 7.51
C LYS A 139 9.76 4.29 8.70
N GLU A 140 8.77 3.79 9.44
CA GLU A 140 8.99 2.91 10.61
C GLU A 140 9.59 1.55 10.20
N LEU A 141 9.41 1.14 8.94
CA LEU A 141 9.99 -0.07 8.38
C LEU A 141 11.39 0.15 7.78
N ILE A 142 11.83 1.40 7.64
CA ILE A 142 13.09 1.74 6.93
C ILE A 142 13.92 2.69 7.80
N PRO A 143 14.85 2.17 8.62
CA PRO A 143 15.62 2.98 9.57
C PRO A 143 16.41 4.14 8.97
N SER A 144 16.79 4.05 7.69
CA SER A 144 17.52 5.13 7.00
C SER A 144 16.64 6.28 6.51
N VAL A 145 15.32 6.19 6.66
CA VAL A 145 14.35 7.19 6.20
C VAL A 145 13.89 8.01 7.38
N GLN A 146 13.91 9.33 7.22
CA GLN A 146 13.28 10.25 8.16
C GLN A 146 12.22 11.07 7.43
N PHE A 147 11.06 11.19 8.07
CA PHE A 147 9.93 11.93 7.54
C PHE A 147 9.40 12.88 8.62
N TYR A 148 9.43 14.16 8.30
CA TYR A 148 8.94 15.24 9.14
C TYR A 148 7.84 15.99 8.38
N SER A 149 6.70 16.21 9.02
CA SER A 149 5.60 16.95 8.41
C SER A 149 4.91 17.77 9.49
N SER A 150 4.94 19.10 9.34
CA SER A 150 4.09 20.00 10.14
C SER A 150 2.76 20.29 9.45
N ASN A 151 2.75 20.19 8.12
CA ASN A 151 1.58 20.12 7.24
C ASN A 151 2.04 19.54 5.88
N PRO A 152 1.12 19.19 4.95
CA PRO A 152 1.50 18.61 3.67
C PRO A 152 2.51 19.42 2.88
N ARG A 153 2.37 20.75 2.80
CA ARG A 153 3.37 21.59 2.13
C ARG A 153 4.73 21.52 2.82
N ASN A 154 4.75 21.62 4.15
CA ASN A 154 5.95 21.60 4.97
C ASN A 154 6.35 20.17 5.36
N THR A 155 6.49 19.31 4.36
CA THR A 155 6.94 17.93 4.49
C THR A 155 8.40 17.80 4.02
N GLY A 156 9.25 17.25 4.89
CA GLY A 156 10.65 16.95 4.61
C GLY A 156 10.88 15.44 4.63
N LEU A 157 11.20 14.87 3.47
CA LEU A 157 11.62 13.48 3.32
C LEU A 157 13.15 13.42 3.19
N HIS A 158 13.77 12.58 4.02
CA HIS A 158 15.21 12.44 4.08
C HIS A 158 15.62 10.98 4.02
N ILE A 159 16.75 10.71 3.37
CA ILE A 159 17.42 9.41 3.36
C ILE A 159 18.84 9.63 3.85
N ARG A 160 19.24 8.87 4.89
CA ARG A 160 20.54 9.03 5.58
C ARG A 160 20.80 10.47 6.06
N GLY A 161 19.75 11.17 6.49
CA GLY A 161 19.81 12.55 6.96
C GLY A 161 19.87 13.62 5.86
N LEU A 162 19.98 13.24 4.59
CA LEU A 162 19.98 14.15 3.45
C LEU A 162 18.59 14.23 2.82
N GLY A 163 18.12 15.43 2.49
CA GLY A 163 16.76 15.62 1.99
C GLY A 163 16.35 17.08 1.85
N ALA A 164 15.07 17.36 2.04
CA ALA A 164 14.52 18.71 1.96
C ALA A 164 14.50 19.41 3.33
N SER A 165 14.95 20.67 3.38
CA SER A 165 14.92 21.48 4.61
C SER A 165 13.52 21.54 5.22
N PHE A 166 13.38 21.05 6.45
CA PHE A 166 12.13 21.14 7.21
C PHE A 166 11.92 22.55 7.76
N GLY A 167 10.68 23.06 7.69
CA GLY A 167 10.29 24.34 8.31
C GLY A 167 10.57 25.61 7.50
N LEU A 168 11.33 25.52 6.40
CA LEU A 168 11.59 26.61 5.46
C LEU A 168 11.33 26.13 4.02
N THR A 169 10.17 25.52 3.78
CA THR A 169 9.84 24.95 2.47
C THR A 169 9.82 26.05 1.40
N ASN A 170 10.58 25.82 0.33
CA ASN A 170 10.68 26.69 -0.82
C ASN A 170 10.24 25.92 -2.07
N ASP A 171 9.13 26.32 -2.68
CA ASP A 171 8.56 25.66 -3.85
C ASP A 171 9.43 25.80 -5.11
N GLY A 172 10.41 26.71 -5.11
CA GLY A 172 11.41 26.88 -6.15
C GLY A 172 12.63 25.97 -6.01
N VAL A 173 12.74 25.21 -4.92
CA VAL A 173 13.84 24.26 -4.70
C VAL A 173 13.30 22.84 -4.74
N ASP A 174 13.81 22.04 -5.66
CA ASP A 174 13.48 20.61 -5.72
C ASP A 174 14.10 19.87 -4.52
N PRO A 175 13.37 18.90 -3.92
CA PRO A 175 13.88 18.11 -2.80
C PRO A 175 15.03 17.18 -3.25
N GLY A 176 15.98 16.90 -2.35
CA GLY A 176 17.10 15.98 -2.62
C GLY A 176 16.69 14.49 -2.69
N VAL A 177 15.52 14.14 -2.17
CA VAL A 177 14.92 12.79 -2.30
C VAL A 177 13.79 12.87 -3.32
N GLY A 178 13.92 12.14 -4.42
CA GLY A 178 12.90 12.12 -5.46
C GLY A 178 11.79 11.12 -5.14
N LEU A 179 10.53 11.52 -5.36
CA LEU A 179 9.38 10.64 -5.25
C LEU A 179 8.85 10.31 -6.64
N TYR A 180 8.67 9.02 -6.92
CA TYR A 180 8.18 8.51 -8.20
C TYR A 180 6.96 7.64 -7.95
N ILE A 181 5.92 7.82 -8.77
CA ILE A 181 4.74 6.95 -8.80
C ILE A 181 4.59 6.44 -10.22
N ASP A 182 4.64 5.12 -10.40
CA ASP A 182 4.61 4.47 -11.72
C ASP A 182 5.63 5.06 -12.71
N GLY A 183 6.77 5.51 -12.18
CA GLY A 183 7.84 6.16 -12.91
C GLY A 183 7.69 7.65 -13.21
N VAL A 184 6.58 8.27 -12.82
CA VAL A 184 6.38 9.72 -12.94
C VAL A 184 6.96 10.44 -11.73
N TYR A 185 7.80 11.44 -11.95
CA TYR A 185 8.34 12.29 -10.88
C TYR A 185 7.24 13.14 -10.24
N ILE A 186 7.19 13.13 -8.91
CA ILE A 186 6.29 13.93 -8.10
C ILE A 186 7.08 15.04 -7.43
N ALA A 187 6.94 16.25 -7.97
CA ALA A 187 7.76 17.41 -7.60
C ALA A 187 7.46 18.01 -6.22
N ARG A 188 6.41 17.57 -5.53
CA ARG A 188 5.97 18.18 -4.28
C ARG A 188 5.90 17.14 -3.16
N PRO A 189 6.59 17.40 -2.04
CA PRO A 189 6.65 16.44 -0.93
C PRO A 189 5.29 16.22 -0.26
N ALA A 190 4.33 17.13 -0.46
CA ALA A 190 2.94 16.98 -0.02
C ALA A 190 2.30 15.66 -0.49
N ALA A 191 2.74 15.11 -1.62
CA ALA A 191 2.28 13.81 -2.09
C ALA A 191 2.59 12.67 -1.12
N ALA A 192 3.68 12.75 -0.37
CA ALA A 192 4.10 11.71 0.56
C ALA A 192 3.19 11.62 1.81
N THR A 193 2.38 12.66 2.07
CA THR A 193 1.36 12.64 3.14
C THR A 193 0.03 12.01 2.71
N LEU A 194 -0.17 11.79 1.40
CA LEU A 194 -1.39 11.19 0.86
C LEU A 194 -1.46 9.70 1.15
N ASP A 195 -2.69 9.20 1.22
CA ASP A 195 -2.93 7.77 1.30
C ASP A 195 -2.53 7.09 0.00
N PHE A 196 -1.94 5.91 0.13
CA PHE A 196 -1.53 5.10 -0.99
C PHE A 196 -2.74 4.52 -1.73
N LEU A 197 -2.66 4.54 -3.06
CA LEU A 197 -3.66 3.96 -3.94
C LEU A 197 -3.12 2.66 -4.53
N ASP A 198 -3.48 1.54 -3.88
CA ASP A 198 -3.40 0.20 -4.44
C ASP A 198 -1.99 -0.19 -4.93
N ILE A 199 -1.09 -0.30 -3.96
CA ILE A 199 0.34 -0.47 -4.16
C ILE A 199 0.70 -1.92 -4.41
N GLU A 200 1.54 -2.14 -5.42
CA GLU A 200 2.23 -3.42 -5.63
C GLU A 200 3.48 -3.49 -4.76
N GLN A 201 4.31 -2.45 -4.78
CA GLN A 201 5.52 -2.33 -3.95
C GLN A 201 6.03 -0.90 -3.83
N ILE A 202 6.81 -0.66 -2.78
CA ILE A 202 7.61 0.55 -2.58
C ILE A 202 9.08 0.17 -2.52
N GLU A 203 9.90 0.86 -3.30
CA GLU A 203 11.34 0.68 -3.33
C GLU A 203 12.02 1.98 -2.88
N VAL A 204 12.94 1.87 -1.92
CA VAL A 204 13.71 2.99 -1.40
C VAL A 204 15.17 2.81 -1.75
N LEU A 205 15.64 3.64 -2.67
CA LEU A 205 17.01 3.65 -3.15
C LEU A 205 17.80 4.65 -2.32
N ARG A 206 18.87 4.18 -1.66
CA ARG A 206 19.64 4.98 -0.72
C ARG A 206 20.90 5.54 -1.38
N GLY A 207 21.06 6.86 -1.35
CA GLY A 207 22.17 7.56 -2.02
C GLY A 207 21.87 7.94 -3.47
N PRO A 208 22.78 8.69 -4.13
CA PRO A 208 22.50 9.36 -5.40
C PRO A 208 21.94 8.45 -6.50
N GLN A 209 20.83 8.85 -7.14
CA GLN A 209 20.19 8.10 -8.24
C GLN A 209 20.08 8.90 -9.56
N GLY A 210 21.01 9.83 -9.78
CA GLY A 210 20.95 10.77 -10.91
C GLY A 210 20.89 10.13 -12.30
N THR A 211 21.46 8.94 -12.47
CA THR A 211 21.51 8.24 -13.77
C THR A 211 20.20 7.54 -14.13
N LEU A 212 19.41 7.08 -13.15
CA LEU A 212 18.18 6.31 -13.36
C LEU A 212 16.90 7.11 -13.12
N PHE A 213 16.99 8.13 -12.25
CA PHE A 213 15.85 8.93 -11.84
C PHE A 213 16.05 10.43 -12.14
N GLY A 214 17.23 10.84 -12.62
CA GLY A 214 17.48 12.25 -12.99
C GLY A 214 17.80 13.16 -11.80
N LYS A 215 17.76 14.47 -12.05
CA LYS A 215 18.40 15.53 -11.24
C LYS A 215 17.94 15.64 -9.78
N ASN A 216 16.77 15.11 -9.42
CA ASN A 216 16.12 15.33 -8.11
C ASN A 216 16.29 14.16 -7.13
N THR A 217 17.44 13.48 -7.16
CA THR A 217 17.69 12.26 -6.38
C THR A 217 19.09 12.18 -5.77
N THR A 218 19.63 13.32 -5.33
CA THR A 218 20.98 13.40 -4.72
C THR A 218 21.10 12.60 -3.43
N ALA A 219 20.05 12.55 -2.61
CA ALA A 219 19.99 11.75 -1.39
C ALA A 219 19.45 10.33 -1.62
N GLY A 220 18.69 10.14 -2.70
CA GLY A 220 18.04 8.88 -3.05
C GLY A 220 16.68 9.06 -3.71
N ALA A 221 15.93 7.98 -3.79
CA ALA A 221 14.61 7.98 -4.40
C ALA A 221 13.64 7.02 -3.70
N PHE A 222 12.38 7.42 -3.64
CA PHE A 222 11.23 6.57 -3.35
C PHE A 222 10.53 6.26 -4.66
N ASN A 223 10.53 5.00 -5.05
CA ASN A 223 9.79 4.52 -6.22
C ASN A 223 8.59 3.70 -5.75
N ILE A 224 7.40 4.22 -6.05
CA ILE A 224 6.12 3.59 -5.71
C ILE A 224 5.56 3.00 -6.99
N THR A 225 5.30 1.70 -6.99
CA THR A 225 4.67 0.98 -8.10
C THR A 225 3.27 0.56 -7.68
N THR A 226 2.26 1.01 -8.44
CA THR A 226 0.87 0.60 -8.25
C THR A 226 0.57 -0.71 -8.98
N ARG A 227 -0.41 -1.48 -8.48
CA ARG A 227 -0.84 -2.72 -9.15
C ARG A 227 -1.37 -2.39 -10.54
N LYS A 228 -0.85 -3.05 -11.58
CA LYS A 228 -1.26 -2.82 -12.97
C LYS A 228 -2.64 -3.41 -13.29
N PRO A 229 -3.33 -2.90 -14.33
CA PRO A 229 -4.51 -3.57 -14.89
C PRO A 229 -4.21 -5.01 -15.32
N SER A 230 -5.16 -5.91 -15.06
CA SER A 230 -5.09 -7.34 -15.34
C SER A 230 -6.22 -7.78 -16.26
N PHE A 231 -5.90 -8.66 -17.21
CA PHE A 231 -6.88 -9.36 -18.05
C PHE A 231 -7.66 -10.44 -17.30
N ARG A 232 -7.28 -10.75 -16.07
CA ARG A 232 -8.05 -11.61 -15.16
C ARG A 232 -8.90 -10.71 -14.26
N PRO A 233 -10.23 -10.90 -14.24
CA PRO A 233 -11.10 -10.22 -13.29
C PRO A 233 -10.61 -10.45 -11.86
N GLY A 234 -10.63 -9.39 -11.06
CA GLY A 234 -10.25 -9.45 -9.66
C GLY A 234 -10.57 -8.14 -8.95
N GLY A 235 -10.57 -8.18 -7.63
CA GLY A 235 -10.78 -6.99 -6.83
C GLY A 235 -10.40 -7.22 -5.37
N THR A 236 -10.23 -6.11 -4.67
CA THR A 236 -9.97 -6.08 -3.24
C THR A 236 -10.91 -5.07 -2.60
N PHE A 237 -11.35 -5.36 -1.38
CA PHE A 237 -12.11 -4.44 -0.55
C PHE A 237 -11.62 -4.58 0.88
N GLU A 238 -11.33 -3.46 1.51
CA GLU A 238 -10.88 -3.35 2.88
C GLU A 238 -11.67 -2.24 3.55
N LEU A 239 -12.22 -2.54 4.72
CA LEU A 239 -12.87 -1.56 5.58
C LEU A 239 -12.24 -1.67 6.97
N SER A 240 -11.73 -0.54 7.45
CA SER A 240 -11.14 -0.39 8.78
C SER A 240 -11.95 0.60 9.59
N TYR A 241 -12.13 0.30 10.87
CA TYR A 241 -12.73 1.21 11.85
C TYR A 241 -11.83 1.30 13.09
N GLY A 242 -11.88 2.42 13.80
CA GLY A 242 -10.99 2.65 14.95
C GLY A 242 -11.43 3.77 15.87
N ASN A 243 -10.53 4.18 16.76
CA ASN A 243 -10.77 5.25 17.72
C ASN A 243 -10.96 6.61 17.04
N TYR A 244 -11.61 7.56 17.76
CA TYR A 244 -11.94 8.90 17.25
C TYR A 244 -12.75 8.88 15.94
N GLY A 245 -13.73 7.98 15.85
CA GLY A 245 -14.55 7.85 14.64
C GLY A 245 -13.76 7.48 13.38
N TYR A 246 -12.57 6.86 13.54
CA TYR A 246 -11.74 6.48 12.40
C TYR A 246 -12.49 5.48 11.50
N ILE A 247 -12.60 5.81 10.22
CA ILE A 247 -13.12 4.93 9.17
C ILE A 247 -12.21 5.05 7.97
N GLN A 248 -11.73 3.92 7.45
CA GLN A 248 -10.99 3.87 6.21
C GLN A 248 -11.57 2.78 5.30
N ALA A 249 -11.87 3.15 4.06
CA ALA A 249 -12.26 2.22 3.01
C ALA A 249 -11.22 2.24 1.90
N LYS A 250 -10.73 1.07 1.51
CA LYS A 250 -9.92 0.90 0.30
C LYS A 250 -10.57 -0.14 -0.59
N SER A 251 -10.56 0.11 -1.88
CA SER A 251 -11.06 -0.88 -2.84
C SER A 251 -10.31 -0.80 -4.15
N SER A 252 -10.17 -1.93 -4.80
CA SER A 252 -9.71 -1.99 -6.19
C SER A 252 -10.52 -2.99 -6.97
N ILE A 253 -10.74 -2.72 -8.24
CA ILE A 253 -11.32 -3.67 -9.20
C ILE A 253 -10.49 -3.65 -10.47
N THR A 254 -10.29 -4.80 -11.08
CA THR A 254 -9.59 -4.95 -12.36
C THR A 254 -10.26 -5.99 -13.22
N GLY A 255 -10.12 -5.85 -14.53
CA GLY A 255 -10.55 -6.87 -15.46
C GLY A 255 -10.36 -6.47 -16.92
N PRO A 256 -10.64 -7.41 -17.84
CA PRO A 256 -10.62 -7.14 -19.26
C PRO A 256 -11.83 -6.29 -19.67
N LEU A 257 -11.59 -5.22 -20.43
CA LEU A 257 -12.62 -4.51 -21.20
C LEU A 257 -12.75 -5.05 -22.63
N GLY A 258 -11.81 -5.90 -23.04
CA GLY A 258 -11.80 -6.60 -24.31
C GLY A 258 -10.59 -7.53 -24.39
N LYS A 259 -10.34 -8.12 -25.57
CA LYS A 259 -9.22 -9.06 -25.77
C LYS A 259 -7.84 -8.43 -25.58
N LYS A 260 -7.73 -7.12 -25.83
CA LYS A 260 -6.48 -6.35 -25.81
C LYS A 260 -6.48 -5.16 -24.85
N LEU A 261 -7.58 -4.95 -24.13
CA LEU A 261 -7.74 -3.82 -23.22
C LEU A 261 -8.14 -4.34 -21.83
N ALA A 262 -7.38 -3.99 -20.82
CA ALA A 262 -7.71 -4.22 -19.42
C ALA A 262 -7.80 -2.87 -18.68
N ALA A 263 -8.61 -2.83 -17.64
CA ALA A 263 -8.77 -1.63 -16.81
C ALA A 263 -8.67 -1.97 -15.32
N ARG A 264 -8.29 -0.97 -14.55
CA ARG A 264 -8.26 -1.00 -13.09
C ARG A 264 -8.77 0.31 -12.53
N LEU A 265 -9.59 0.22 -11.48
CA LEU A 265 -10.07 1.35 -10.71
C LEU A 265 -9.76 1.10 -9.24
N SER A 266 -9.13 2.07 -8.59
CA SER A 266 -8.66 1.98 -7.22
C SER A 266 -9.10 3.22 -6.44
N PHE A 267 -9.57 3.01 -5.22
CA PHE A 267 -10.12 4.03 -4.34
C PHE A 267 -9.57 3.88 -2.93
N SER A 268 -9.33 5.01 -2.27
CA SER A 268 -9.14 5.07 -0.82
C SER A 268 -9.89 6.26 -0.24
N GLY A 269 -10.53 6.08 0.90
CA GLY A 269 -11.09 7.16 1.70
C GLY A 269 -10.75 6.94 3.16
N THR A 270 -10.27 7.97 3.83
CA THR A 270 -9.91 7.92 5.26
C THR A 270 -10.52 9.12 5.96
N GLN A 271 -11.28 8.87 7.01
CA GLN A 271 -11.84 9.88 7.89
C GLN A 271 -11.51 9.55 9.34
N ARG A 272 -11.31 10.59 10.15
CA ARG A 272 -11.19 10.52 11.60
C ARG A 272 -11.52 11.86 12.21
N ASP A 273 -12.22 11.86 13.33
CA ASP A 273 -12.51 13.08 14.09
C ASP A 273 -11.23 13.74 14.61
N GLY A 274 -11.34 15.04 14.89
CA GLY A 274 -10.25 15.83 15.44
C GLY A 274 -9.84 15.38 16.85
N THR A 275 -8.58 15.65 17.19
CA THR A 275 -7.99 15.28 18.50
C THR A 275 -7.73 16.45 19.43
N ILE A 276 -7.99 17.67 18.97
CA ILE A 276 -7.84 18.90 19.75
C ILE A 276 -9.17 19.63 19.71
N TYR A 277 -9.70 20.03 20.86
CA TYR A 277 -10.94 20.79 20.91
C TYR A 277 -10.65 22.29 21.01
N ASN A 278 -11.23 23.06 20.10
CA ASN A 278 -11.16 24.52 20.15
C ASN A 278 -12.36 25.06 20.93
N THR A 279 -12.11 25.61 22.13
CA THR A 279 -13.16 26.11 23.04
C THR A 279 -13.82 27.40 22.53
N ARG A 280 -13.14 28.17 21.68
CA ARG A 280 -13.68 29.40 21.07
C ARG A 280 -14.61 29.09 19.90
N THR A 281 -14.18 28.25 18.97
CA THR A 281 -14.96 27.91 17.77
C THR A 281 -15.90 26.72 17.98
N GLN A 282 -15.77 26.03 19.12
CA GLN A 282 -16.52 24.83 19.51
C GLN A 282 -16.36 23.66 18.52
N LYS A 283 -15.18 23.55 17.89
CA LYS A 283 -14.86 22.52 16.89
C LYS A 283 -13.69 21.64 17.28
N TRP A 284 -13.74 20.39 16.84
CA TRP A 284 -12.59 19.49 16.87
C TRP A 284 -11.65 19.79 15.69
N LEU A 285 -10.36 19.91 15.98
CA LEU A 285 -9.27 20.20 15.05
C LEU A 285 -8.31 19.02 14.95
N ASN A 286 -7.47 19.04 13.92
CA ASN A 286 -6.54 17.97 13.53
C ASN A 286 -7.26 16.66 13.20
N ASP A 287 -8.39 16.75 12.50
CA ASP A 287 -9.09 15.62 11.91
C ASP A 287 -8.28 15.03 10.72
N ILE A 288 -8.77 13.92 10.18
CA ILE A 288 -8.26 13.36 8.91
C ILE A 288 -9.45 13.31 7.95
N ASN A 289 -9.24 13.80 6.73
CA ASN A 289 -10.24 13.79 5.68
C ASN A 289 -9.54 13.64 4.32
N ASN A 290 -9.31 12.40 3.92
CA ASN A 290 -8.57 12.04 2.73
C ASN A 290 -9.48 11.26 1.77
N ILE A 291 -9.38 11.58 0.49
CA ILE A 291 -9.97 10.78 -0.59
C ILE A 291 -8.96 10.66 -1.72
N GLY A 292 -8.89 9.49 -2.33
CA GLY A 292 -8.02 9.19 -3.45
C GLY A 292 -8.70 8.25 -4.44
N LEU A 293 -8.49 8.52 -5.72
CA LEU A 293 -9.00 7.74 -6.84
C LEU A 293 -7.90 7.60 -7.88
N LYS A 294 -7.73 6.39 -8.41
CA LYS A 294 -6.83 6.11 -9.53
C LYS A 294 -7.52 5.20 -10.53
N ALA A 295 -7.48 5.58 -11.80
CA ALA A 295 -7.97 4.79 -12.91
C ALA A 295 -6.82 4.51 -13.87
N GLN A 296 -6.72 3.26 -14.33
CA GLN A 296 -5.70 2.83 -15.26
C GLN A 296 -6.30 1.97 -16.35
N THR A 297 -5.75 2.06 -17.56
CA THR A 297 -6.05 1.12 -18.65
C THR A 297 -4.75 0.64 -19.27
N LEU A 298 -4.66 -0.66 -19.52
CA LEU A 298 -3.57 -1.30 -20.24
C LEU A 298 -4.07 -1.76 -21.60
N TRP A 299 -3.51 -1.19 -22.66
CA TRP A 299 -3.78 -1.56 -24.03
C TRP A 299 -2.58 -2.33 -24.61
N THR A 300 -2.77 -3.62 -24.87
CA THR A 300 -1.79 -4.49 -25.54
C THR A 300 -2.02 -4.42 -27.04
N ILE A 301 -1.37 -3.47 -27.73
CA ILE A 301 -1.52 -3.28 -29.19
C ILE A 301 -1.07 -4.55 -29.92
N SER A 302 0.07 -5.08 -29.51
CA SER A 302 0.67 -6.36 -29.94
C SER A 302 1.45 -6.99 -28.79
N ASP A 303 2.01 -8.19 -28.98
CA ASP A 303 2.85 -8.87 -27.98
C ASP A 303 4.13 -8.11 -27.60
N ASN A 304 4.48 -7.11 -28.42
CA ASN A 304 5.67 -6.29 -28.27
C ASN A 304 5.35 -4.84 -27.90
N VAL A 305 4.11 -4.38 -27.97
CA VAL A 305 3.75 -2.97 -27.74
C VAL A 305 2.59 -2.87 -26.78
N ASN A 306 2.87 -2.27 -25.62
CA ASN A 306 1.90 -2.00 -24.58
C ASN A 306 1.81 -0.50 -24.33
N VAL A 307 0.60 0.00 -24.11
CA VAL A 307 0.35 1.39 -23.72
C VAL A 307 -0.48 1.38 -22.45
N THR A 308 0.00 2.04 -21.40
CA THR A 308 -0.74 2.24 -20.16
C THR A 308 -1.14 3.69 -20.06
N PHE A 309 -2.43 3.95 -19.88
CA PHE A 309 -2.96 5.24 -19.49
C PHE A 309 -3.26 5.20 -18.00
N SER A 310 -2.90 6.25 -17.27
CA SER A 310 -3.20 6.39 -15.85
C SER A 310 -3.74 7.79 -15.59
N GLY A 311 -4.73 7.90 -14.71
CA GLY A 311 -5.20 9.15 -14.14
C GLY A 311 -5.44 8.98 -12.65
N ASP A 312 -5.07 9.98 -11.85
CA ASP A 312 -5.30 9.98 -10.40
C ASP A 312 -5.71 11.35 -9.87
N TYR A 313 -6.43 11.30 -8.76
CA TYR A 313 -6.90 12.44 -7.99
C TYR A 313 -6.85 12.08 -6.52
N SER A 314 -6.18 12.90 -5.72
CA SER A 314 -6.15 12.79 -4.28
C SER A 314 -6.37 14.16 -3.63
N ARG A 315 -7.14 14.17 -2.54
CA ARG A 315 -7.47 15.36 -1.79
C ARG A 315 -7.42 15.09 -0.30
N GLN A 316 -6.78 15.98 0.44
CA GLN A 316 -6.87 16.10 1.89
C GLN A 316 -7.51 17.44 2.25
N ARG A 317 -8.47 17.42 3.16
CA ARG A 317 -9.10 18.64 3.71
C ARG A 317 -9.28 18.56 5.22
N PRO A 318 -8.19 18.44 6.00
CA PRO A 318 -8.27 18.50 7.44
C PRO A 318 -8.34 19.96 7.94
N ASP A 319 -9.08 20.17 9.02
CA ASP A 319 -9.07 21.32 9.91
C ASP A 319 -7.84 21.22 10.84
N GLY A 320 -6.63 21.27 10.27
CA GLY A 320 -5.36 21.16 10.99
C GLY A 320 -4.27 22.08 10.41
N TYR A 321 -3.06 22.16 10.98
CA TYR A 321 -2.49 21.37 12.08
C TYR A 321 -2.24 22.24 13.32
N ALA A 322 -3.28 22.39 14.14
CA ALA A 322 -3.25 23.13 15.40
C ALA A 322 -2.27 22.50 16.41
N GLN A 323 -1.67 23.34 17.24
CA GLN A 323 -0.75 22.95 18.32
C GLN A 323 -1.35 23.34 19.67
N VAL A 324 -1.11 22.52 20.70
CA VAL A 324 -1.42 22.88 22.09
C VAL A 324 -0.20 23.54 22.73
N ILE A 325 -0.42 24.43 23.68
CA ILE A 325 0.66 24.98 24.48
C ILE A 325 1.12 23.92 25.48
N ALA A 326 2.36 23.44 25.31
CA ALA A 326 2.97 22.48 26.22
C ALA A 326 3.68 23.14 27.41
N GLY A 327 4.08 24.40 27.27
CA GLY A 327 4.77 25.15 28.30
C GLY A 327 5.35 26.46 27.79
N VAL A 328 5.76 27.30 28.73
CA VAL A 328 6.35 28.63 28.46
C VAL A 328 7.72 28.65 29.13
N VAL A 329 8.74 29.06 28.37
CA VAL A 329 10.11 29.17 28.88
C VAL A 329 10.51 30.64 29.00
N THR A 330 11.19 30.98 30.10
CA THR A 330 11.70 32.33 30.32
C THR A 330 12.88 32.60 29.39
N THR A 331 12.82 33.71 28.66
CA THR A 331 13.91 34.15 27.76
C THR A 331 14.78 35.22 28.44
N LYS A 332 15.93 35.58 27.85
CA LYS A 332 16.75 36.72 28.31
C LYS A 332 16.15 38.10 27.98
N ARG A 333 14.94 38.16 27.42
CA ARG A 333 14.27 39.43 27.11
C ARG A 333 13.82 40.14 28.39
N ALA A 334 13.64 41.45 28.32
CA ALA A 334 13.13 42.25 29.43
C ALA A 334 11.78 41.70 29.96
N PRO A 335 11.43 41.92 31.25
CA PRO A 335 10.22 41.36 31.87
C PRO A 335 8.94 41.59 31.06
N TYR A 336 8.72 42.80 30.54
CA TYR A 336 7.51 43.12 29.74
C TYR A 336 7.40 42.35 28.41
N ARG A 337 8.46 41.65 27.97
CA ARG A 337 8.46 40.80 26.77
C ARG A 337 8.31 39.31 27.07
N GLN A 338 8.13 38.94 28.35
CA GLN A 338 7.87 37.56 28.74
C GLN A 338 6.39 37.24 28.51
N PHE A 339 6.12 36.04 28.00
CA PHE A 339 4.76 35.63 27.61
C PHE A 339 3.75 35.81 28.76
N GLU A 340 4.08 35.39 29.98
CA GLU A 340 3.20 35.52 31.15
C GLU A 340 2.83 36.97 31.49
N ASN A 341 3.76 37.90 31.32
CA ASN A 341 3.48 39.32 31.53
C ASN A 341 2.63 39.88 30.38
N ILE A 342 2.93 39.49 29.14
CA ILE A 342 2.16 39.92 27.96
C ILE A 342 0.70 39.48 28.06
N ILE A 343 0.43 38.19 28.35
CA ILE A 343 -0.96 37.72 28.43
C ILE A 343 -1.71 38.35 29.61
N LYS A 344 -1.02 38.63 30.72
CA LYS A 344 -1.60 39.34 31.87
C LYS A 344 -1.99 40.77 31.49
N ASP A 345 -1.09 41.51 30.83
CA ASP A 345 -1.34 42.90 30.39
C ASP A 345 -2.48 42.96 29.37
N LEU A 346 -2.65 41.91 28.56
CA LEU A 346 -3.74 41.77 27.59
C LEU A 346 -5.03 41.17 28.17
N ASN A 347 -5.07 40.88 29.47
CA ASN A 347 -6.19 40.19 30.14
C ASN A 347 -6.62 38.89 29.43
N TYR A 348 -5.63 38.13 28.97
CA TYR A 348 -5.82 36.88 28.23
C TYR A 348 -5.45 35.68 29.09
N SER A 349 -6.30 34.65 29.05
CA SER A 349 -6.09 33.39 29.76
C SER A 349 -6.10 32.23 28.77
N LEU A 350 -5.14 31.33 28.91
CA LEU A 350 -5.09 30.12 28.12
C LEU A 350 -6.26 29.18 28.49
N PRO A 351 -6.82 28.46 27.51
CA PRO A 351 -7.91 27.51 27.77
C PRO A 351 -7.45 26.34 28.65
N SER A 352 -6.19 25.94 28.55
CA SER A 352 -5.53 25.05 29.50
C SER A 352 -4.01 25.25 29.45
N ARG A 353 -3.34 24.98 30.57
CA ARG A 353 -1.88 24.86 30.68
C ARG A 353 -1.39 23.41 30.70
N ASN A 354 -2.32 22.46 30.78
CA ASN A 354 -2.03 21.05 30.67
C ASN A 354 -2.21 20.60 29.21
N PRO A 355 -1.13 20.27 28.47
CA PRO A 355 -1.25 19.86 27.07
C PRO A 355 -2.07 18.59 26.87
N PHE A 356 -2.24 17.77 27.91
CA PHE A 356 -3.06 16.55 27.86
C PHE A 356 -4.57 16.82 27.85
N ASP A 357 -5.01 18.02 28.21
CA ASP A 357 -6.43 18.41 28.11
C ASP A 357 -6.86 18.59 26.65
N ARG A 358 -5.89 18.75 25.73
CA ARG A 358 -6.13 18.93 24.28
C ARG A 358 -7.05 20.12 23.95
N LEU A 359 -6.99 21.19 24.74
CA LEU A 359 -7.78 22.40 24.55
C LEU A 359 -6.95 23.51 23.89
N VAL A 360 -7.57 24.22 22.95
CA VAL A 360 -7.05 25.45 22.33
C VAL A 360 -8.18 26.46 22.18
N ASP A 361 -7.85 27.70 21.87
CA ASP A 361 -8.84 28.77 21.63
C ASP A 361 -8.46 29.64 20.42
N HIS A 362 -7.70 29.05 19.49
CA HIS A 362 -7.25 29.68 18.24
C HIS A 362 -8.40 30.42 17.55
N ASP A 363 -8.14 31.65 17.14
CA ASP A 363 -9.18 32.56 16.63
C ASP A 363 -9.29 32.58 15.11
N THR A 364 -8.38 31.89 14.43
CA THR A 364 -8.44 31.70 12.98
C THR A 364 -8.86 30.28 12.59
N PRO A 365 -9.84 30.12 11.67
CA PRO A 365 -10.22 28.81 11.15
C PRO A 365 -9.04 28.08 10.50
N TRP A 366 -8.84 26.82 10.91
CA TRP A 366 -7.83 25.94 10.34
C TRP A 366 -8.33 25.33 9.03
N ASN A 367 -7.49 25.33 8.01
CA ASN A 367 -7.71 24.60 6.75
C ASN A 367 -6.34 24.19 6.20
N SER A 368 -6.19 22.93 5.80
CA SER A 368 -4.98 22.42 5.16
C SER A 368 -5.32 21.70 3.85
N GLY A 369 -6.02 22.40 2.95
CA GLY A 369 -6.44 21.88 1.66
C GLY A 369 -5.24 21.48 0.80
N ASN A 370 -5.12 20.19 0.51
CA ASN A 370 -4.04 19.61 -0.29
C ASN A 370 -4.64 18.76 -1.42
N ILE A 371 -4.53 19.21 -2.67
CA ILE A 371 -5.06 18.50 -3.83
C ILE A 371 -3.91 18.17 -4.78
N LEU A 372 -3.77 16.90 -5.14
CA LEU A 372 -2.83 16.43 -6.15
C LEU A 372 -3.56 15.58 -7.17
N GLY A 373 -3.07 15.58 -8.40
CA GLY A 373 -3.55 14.67 -9.42
C GLY A 373 -2.81 14.85 -10.72
N GLY A 374 -3.30 14.16 -11.75
CA GLY A 374 -2.74 14.25 -13.07
C GLY A 374 -3.03 13.03 -13.91
N GLY A 375 -2.33 12.95 -15.04
CA GLY A 375 -2.40 11.81 -15.94
C GLY A 375 -1.04 11.47 -16.52
N SER A 376 -0.87 10.22 -16.91
CA SER A 376 0.31 9.76 -17.62
C SER A 376 -0.03 8.75 -18.71
N VAL A 377 0.84 8.71 -19.71
CA VAL A 377 0.85 7.71 -20.77
C VAL A 377 2.24 7.08 -20.77
N ASN A 378 2.27 5.76 -20.59
CA ASN A 378 3.50 4.98 -20.63
C ASN A 378 3.40 4.00 -21.81
N LEU A 379 4.24 4.19 -22.80
CA LEU A 379 4.40 3.28 -23.94
C LEU A 379 5.63 2.42 -23.73
N ASP A 380 5.46 1.11 -23.76
CA ASP A 380 6.54 0.12 -23.73
C ASP A 380 6.54 -0.65 -25.06
N ALA A 381 7.59 -0.50 -25.84
CA ALA A 381 7.78 -1.19 -27.12
C ALA A 381 9.06 -2.04 -27.08
N LYS A 382 8.94 -3.35 -27.25
CA LYS A 382 10.08 -4.26 -27.45
C LYS A 382 10.65 -4.04 -28.84
N ILE A 383 11.90 -3.60 -28.92
CA ILE A 383 12.61 -3.32 -30.16
C ILE A 383 13.97 -4.02 -30.05
N GLY A 384 14.22 -5.02 -30.90
CA GLY A 384 15.47 -5.79 -30.85
C GLY A 384 15.71 -6.44 -29.47
N PRO A 385 16.91 -6.30 -28.87
CA PRO A 385 17.24 -6.90 -27.57
C PRO A 385 16.74 -6.09 -26.37
N GLY A 386 15.99 -5.00 -26.58
CA GLY A 386 15.58 -4.09 -25.53
C GLY A 386 14.12 -3.67 -25.59
N THR A 387 13.75 -2.82 -24.62
CA THR A 387 12.46 -2.17 -24.53
C THR A 387 12.66 -0.67 -24.55
N LEU A 388 12.02 -0.01 -25.50
CA LEU A 388 11.85 1.43 -25.54
C LEU A 388 10.65 1.79 -24.67
N THR A 389 10.88 2.58 -23.63
CA THR A 389 9.84 3.14 -22.77
C THR A 389 9.74 4.65 -23.01
N SER A 390 8.54 5.13 -23.28
CA SER A 390 8.23 6.55 -23.36
C SER A 390 7.17 6.88 -22.32
N THR A 391 7.47 7.80 -21.40
CA THR A 391 6.54 8.26 -20.37
C THR A 391 6.26 9.74 -20.55
N THR A 392 5.02 10.06 -20.89
CA THR A 392 4.51 11.43 -20.90
C THR A 392 3.63 11.60 -19.67
N ALA A 393 3.81 12.68 -18.91
CA ALA A 393 2.95 12.95 -17.77
C ALA A 393 2.65 14.43 -17.59
N TRP A 394 1.44 14.69 -17.09
CA TRP A 394 1.02 15.98 -16.58
C TRP A 394 0.61 15.82 -15.12
N ARG A 395 1.14 16.69 -14.25
CA ARG A 395 0.84 16.69 -12.81
C ARG A 395 0.45 18.07 -12.36
N TYR A 396 -0.46 18.13 -11.39
CA TYR A 396 -0.78 19.37 -10.69
C TYR A 396 -0.83 19.17 -9.18
N TRP A 397 -0.60 20.27 -8.47
CA TRP A 397 -0.76 20.37 -7.03
C TRP A 397 -1.38 21.72 -6.69
N ARG A 398 -2.34 21.71 -5.78
CA ARG A 398 -2.96 22.90 -5.21
C ARG A 398 -2.93 22.81 -3.69
N TRP A 399 -2.36 23.83 -3.08
CA TRP A 399 -2.29 24.00 -1.63
C TRP A 399 -3.07 25.24 -1.24
N ASP A 400 -4.05 25.04 -0.36
CA ASP A 400 -5.00 26.03 0.11
C ASP A 400 -5.04 25.99 1.64
N PRO A 401 -4.13 26.73 2.31
CA PRO A 401 -4.06 26.74 3.76
C PRO A 401 -4.79 27.92 4.39
N SER A 402 -5.22 27.72 5.64
CA SER A 402 -5.50 28.76 6.62
C SER A 402 -4.90 28.31 7.94
N ASN A 403 -3.98 29.11 8.48
CA ASN A 403 -3.30 28.82 9.74
C ASN A 403 -3.42 30.01 10.67
N ASP A 404 -3.74 29.71 11.93
CA ASP A 404 -3.46 30.57 13.05
C ASP A 404 -1.96 30.44 13.40
N ARG A 405 -1.22 31.55 13.47
CA ARG A 405 0.25 31.50 13.65
C ARG A 405 0.73 31.99 14.98
N ASP A 406 -0.13 32.58 15.79
CA ASP A 406 0.17 32.82 17.19
C ASP A 406 -0.29 31.66 18.08
N PHE A 407 -1.16 30.77 17.57
CA PHE A 407 -1.67 29.60 18.28
C PHE A 407 -2.36 29.97 19.60
N THR A 408 -3.02 31.12 19.61
CA THR A 408 -3.74 31.66 20.76
C THR A 408 -5.06 32.28 20.30
N GLY A 409 -5.92 32.62 21.24
CA GLY A 409 -7.07 33.47 20.96
C GLY A 409 -6.78 34.97 20.93
N LEU A 410 -5.51 35.36 20.86
CA LEU A 410 -5.06 36.75 20.73
C LEU A 410 -4.95 37.11 19.25
N GLN A 411 -5.37 38.30 18.88
CA GLN A 411 -5.19 38.82 17.52
C GLN A 411 -3.76 39.33 17.27
N SER A 412 -2.73 38.50 17.50
CA SER A 412 -1.34 38.90 17.28
C SER A 412 -0.90 38.62 15.84
N LEU A 413 -1.30 37.47 15.29
CA LEU A 413 -0.90 36.99 13.97
C LEU A 413 -1.99 36.09 13.41
N ALA A 414 -3.19 36.67 13.32
CA ALA A 414 -4.45 35.96 13.06
C ALA A 414 -4.34 34.98 11.87
N LYS A 415 -4.02 35.44 10.66
CA LYS A 415 -4.03 34.57 9.48
C LYS A 415 -2.70 34.54 8.73
N SER A 416 -2.17 33.33 8.54
CA SER A 416 -1.11 33.05 7.56
C SER A 416 -1.57 32.00 6.56
N ALA A 417 -1.68 32.43 5.30
CA ALA A 417 -2.16 31.63 4.19
C ALA A 417 -1.29 31.86 2.94
N ASN A 418 -0.44 30.88 2.63
CA ASN A 418 0.37 30.88 1.40
C ASN A 418 -0.24 29.89 0.42
N TYR A 419 -1.16 30.36 -0.41
CA TYR A 419 -1.72 29.57 -1.50
C TYR A 419 -0.64 29.23 -2.51
N SER A 420 -0.63 28.01 -3.03
CA SER A 420 0.30 27.65 -4.10
C SER A 420 -0.30 26.66 -5.06
N HIS A 421 -0.11 26.96 -6.34
CA HIS A 421 -0.51 26.13 -7.46
C HIS A 421 0.74 25.77 -8.24
N HIS A 422 0.90 24.50 -8.54
CA HIS A 422 2.00 23.98 -9.33
C HIS A 422 1.45 23.07 -10.42
N GLN A 423 1.98 23.22 -11.63
CA GLN A 423 1.72 22.34 -12.76
C GLN A 423 3.03 21.96 -13.40
N ASN A 424 3.14 20.71 -13.84
CA ASN A 424 4.33 20.20 -14.49
C ASN A 424 3.95 19.29 -15.66
N TRP A 425 4.72 19.39 -16.74
CA TRP A 425 4.70 18.49 -17.88
C TRP A 425 6.07 17.83 -17.99
N SER A 426 6.09 16.52 -18.13
CA SER A 426 7.34 15.76 -18.29
C SER A 426 7.24 14.77 -19.43
N GLN A 427 8.34 14.64 -20.17
CA GLN A 427 8.55 13.60 -21.16
C GLN A 427 9.87 12.90 -20.85
N GLU A 428 9.82 11.59 -20.69
CA GLU A 428 10.99 10.74 -20.52
C GLU A 428 10.99 9.68 -21.63
N ILE A 429 12.12 9.52 -22.31
CA ILE A 429 12.33 8.45 -23.29
C ILE A 429 13.54 7.66 -22.82
N ARG A 430 13.38 6.35 -22.76
CA ARG A 430 14.41 5.41 -22.35
C ARG A 430 14.43 4.21 -23.26
N TYR A 431 15.61 3.68 -23.52
CA TYR A 431 15.79 2.36 -24.10
C TYR A 431 16.61 1.51 -23.13
N ALA A 432 16.09 0.35 -22.75
CA ALA A 432 16.74 -0.57 -21.81
C ALA A 432 16.88 -1.96 -22.42
N GLY A 433 18.05 -2.60 -22.32
CA GLY A 433 18.27 -3.93 -22.89
C GLY A 433 19.61 -4.55 -22.55
N GLU A 434 19.78 -5.81 -22.97
CA GLU A 434 21.06 -6.51 -22.93
C GLU A 434 21.73 -6.42 -24.29
N PHE A 435 22.72 -5.54 -24.41
CA PHE A 435 23.43 -5.30 -25.68
C PHE A 435 24.57 -6.29 -25.88
N SER A 436 25.22 -6.70 -24.79
CA SER A 436 26.24 -7.75 -24.77
C SER A 436 26.46 -8.28 -23.35
N LYS A 437 27.27 -9.35 -23.19
CA LYS A 437 27.69 -9.87 -21.87
C LYS A 437 28.36 -8.82 -20.96
N LYS A 438 28.91 -7.74 -21.55
CA LYS A 438 29.62 -6.69 -20.80
C LYS A 438 28.88 -5.34 -20.79
N VAL A 439 27.81 -5.21 -21.59
CA VAL A 439 27.08 -3.95 -21.75
C VAL A 439 25.59 -4.24 -21.62
N SER A 440 25.03 -3.83 -20.49
CA SER A 440 23.59 -3.83 -20.21
C SER A 440 23.23 -2.49 -19.58
N GLY A 441 22.01 -1.99 -19.83
CA GLY A 441 21.54 -0.69 -19.33
C GLY A 441 20.07 -0.47 -19.61
#